data_AF-A0A1Q3LVV2-F1
#
_entry.id   AF-A0A1Q3LVV2-F1
#
_cell.length_a   1.000
_cell.length_b   1.000
_cell.length_c   1.000
_cell.angle_alpha   90.00
_cell.angle_beta   90.00
_cell.angle_gamma   90.00
#
_symmetry.space_group_name_H-M   'P 1'
#
loop_
_entity.id
_entity.type
_entity.pdbx_description
1 polymer ?
#
loop_
_entity_poly.entity_id
_entity_poly.type
_entity_poly.pdbx_seq_one_letter_code
_entity_poly.pdbx_strand_id
1 'polypeptide(L)' 'MIREIKIRHAAEMIAQEDSSIKEIAFQIGFADTKYFTQSFKQVFGCTPSEYRKEYKKKGWNAPFMNWTEKKIIPFLCIF' A
#
# COMPACT_ATOMS: atom_id res chain seq x y z
N MET A 1 16.27 -1.58 -6.14
CA MET A 1 15.69 -0.42 -6.84
C MET A 1 14.21 -0.58 -7.21
N ILE A 2 13.76 -1.64 -7.91
CA ILE A 2 12.35 -1.73 -8.40
C ILE A 2 11.33 -2.31 -7.39
N ARG A 3 11.77 -3.19 -6.47
CA ARG A 3 10.86 -3.91 -5.55
C ARG A 3 10.09 -2.99 -4.60
N GLU A 4 10.74 -1.95 -4.08
CA GLU A 4 10.15 -1.04 -3.11
C GLU A 4 9.06 -0.17 -3.74
N ILE A 5 9.27 0.30 -4.98
CA ILE A 5 8.28 1.07 -5.75
C ILE A 5 7.03 0.22 -5.99
N LYS A 6 7.20 -1.05 -6.38
CA LYS A 6 6.07 -1.99 -6.56
C LYS A 6 5.31 -2.22 -5.26
N ILE A 7 6.02 -2.42 -4.16
CA ILE A 7 5.42 -2.64 -2.83
C ILE A 7 4.63 -1.41 -2.37
N ARG A 8 5.11 -0.20 -2.68
CA ARG A 8 4.38 1.04 -2.41
C ARG A 8 3.08 1.14 -3.22
N HIS A 9 3.14 0.86 -4.51
CA HIS A 9 1.93 0.84 -5.35
C HIS A 9 0.90 -0.19 -4.86
N ALA A 10 1.38 -1.35 -4.39
CA ALA A 10 0.54 -2.35 -3.73
C ALA A 10 -0.22 -1.79 -2.53
N ALA A 11 0.46 -1.01 -1.68
CA ALA A 11 -0.12 -0.47 -0.46
C ALA A 11 -1.24 0.53 -0.78
N GLU A 12 -1.08 1.32 -1.84
CA GLU A 12 -2.11 2.24 -2.33
C GLU A 12 -3.34 1.48 -2.80
N MET A 13 -3.16 0.41 -3.59
CA MET A 13 -4.26 -0.44 -4.01
C MET A 13 -4.95 -1.15 -2.85
N ILE A 14 -4.19 -1.63 -1.85
CA ILE A 14 -4.75 -2.28 -0.65
C ILE A 14 -5.62 -1.30 0.16
N ALA A 15 -5.28 -0.02 0.15
CA ALA A 15 -5.98 1.05 0.85
C ALA A 15 -7.22 1.55 0.10
N GLN A 16 -7.14 1.66 -1.23
CA GLN A 16 -8.24 2.17 -2.07
C GLN A 16 -9.26 1.08 -2.41
N GLU A 17 -8.82 -0.16 -2.59
CA GLU A 17 -9.62 -1.22 -3.17
C GLU A 17 -9.76 -2.43 -2.21
N ASP A 18 -10.95 -3.04 -2.21
CA ASP A 18 -11.21 -4.27 -1.46
C ASP A 18 -10.70 -5.55 -2.17
N SER A 19 -9.91 -5.39 -3.23
CA SER A 19 -9.31 -6.47 -4.02
C SER A 19 -8.53 -7.48 -3.18
N SER A 20 -8.47 -8.74 -3.59
CA SER A 20 -7.74 -9.74 -2.82
C SER A 20 -6.24 -9.48 -2.86
N ILE A 21 -5.53 -9.75 -1.76
CA ILE A 21 -4.05 -9.58 -1.69
C ILE A 21 -3.35 -10.40 -2.79
N LYS A 22 -3.95 -11.51 -3.22
CA LYS A 22 -3.47 -12.32 -4.35
C LYS A 22 -3.56 -11.57 -5.68
N GLU A 23 -4.67 -10.90 -5.94
CA GLU A 23 -4.90 -10.14 -7.18
C GLU A 23 -3.95 -8.94 -7.22
N ILE A 24 -3.82 -8.23 -6.10
CA ILE A 24 -2.88 -7.13 -5.95
C ILE A 24 -1.46 -7.63 -6.22
N ALA A 25 -1.01 -8.72 -5.59
CA ALA A 25 0.31 -9.28 -5.83
C ALA A 25 0.55 -9.61 -7.32
N PHE A 26 -0.44 -10.21 -7.99
CA PHE A 26 -0.37 -10.53 -9.41
C PHE A 26 -0.25 -9.27 -10.28
N GLN A 27 -1.01 -8.22 -9.96
CA GLN A 27 -1.07 -6.97 -10.73
C GLN A 27 0.26 -6.18 -10.74
N ILE A 28 1.05 -6.29 -9.68
CA ILE A 28 2.41 -5.69 -9.57
C ILE A 28 3.52 -6.60 -10.11
N GLY A 29 3.15 -7.78 -10.60
CA GLY A 29 4.06 -8.77 -11.17
C GLY A 29 4.80 -9.59 -10.11
N PHE A 30 4.18 -9.85 -8.96
CA PHE A 30 4.64 -10.91 -8.05
C PHE A 30 3.91 -12.21 -8.41
N ALA A 31 4.68 -13.23 -8.78
CA ALA A 31 4.13 -14.57 -9.02
C ALA A 31 3.67 -15.24 -7.71
N ASP A 32 4.27 -14.85 -6.59
CA ASP A 32 4.04 -15.48 -5.29
C ASP A 32 3.60 -14.49 -4.22
N THR A 33 2.41 -14.72 -3.70
CA THR A 33 1.81 -13.95 -2.60
C THR A 33 2.65 -13.99 -1.32
N LYS A 34 3.38 -15.09 -1.07
CA LYS A 34 4.25 -15.24 0.11
C LYS A 34 5.45 -14.29 0.04
N TYR A 35 6.13 -14.26 -1.10
CA TYR A 35 7.25 -13.34 -1.33
C TYR A 35 6.80 -11.88 -1.31
N PHE A 36 5.62 -11.59 -1.87
CA PHE A 36 4.99 -10.28 -1.76
C PHE A 36 4.76 -9.88 -0.30
N THR A 37 4.12 -10.74 0.49
CA THR A 37 3.81 -10.48 1.90
C THR A 37 5.07 -10.25 2.73
N GLN A 38 6.11 -11.05 2.51
CA GLN A 38 7.38 -10.91 3.22
C GLN A 38 8.09 -9.60 2.85
N SER A 39 8.10 -9.24 1.56
CA SER A 39 8.65 -7.97 1.08
C SER A 39 7.85 -6.78 1.61
N PHE A 40 6.52 -6.89 1.63
CA PHE A 40 5.61 -5.87 2.16
C PHE A 40 5.87 -5.65 3.66
N LYS A 41 6.01 -6.74 4.42
CA LYS A 41 6.35 -6.68 5.84
C LYS A 41 7.74 -6.10 6.10
N GLN A 42 8.71 -6.32 5.21
CA GLN A 42 10.04 -5.69 5.35
C GLN A 42 9.99 -4.17 5.13
N VAL A 43 9.14 -3.68 4.23
CA VAL A 43 9.01 -2.24 3.93
C VAL A 43 8.11 -1.52 4.94
N PHE A 44 6.98 -2.12 5.29
CA PHE A 44 5.93 -1.49 6.10
C PHE A 44 5.85 -1.99 7.55
N GLY A 45 6.59 -3.05 7.90
CA GLY A 45 6.56 -3.66 9.23
C GLY A 45 5.29 -4.47 9.56
N CYS A 46 4.28 -4.47 8.69
CA CYS A 46 2.98 -5.13 8.89
C CYS A 46 2.60 -5.99 7.67
N THR A 47 1.61 -6.89 7.84
CA THR A 47 1.08 -7.63 6.69
C THR A 47 0.09 -6.78 5.89
N PRO A 48 -0.08 -7.03 4.58
CA PRO A 48 -1.08 -6.33 3.76
C PRO A 48 -2.51 -6.46 4.31
N SER A 49 -2.85 -7.58 4.95
CA SER A 49 -4.15 -7.77 5.63
C SER A 49 -4.30 -6.86 6.84
N GLU A 50 -3.27 -6.77 7.68
CA GLU A 50 -3.25 -5.87 8.84
C GLU A 50 -3.28 -4.41 8.40
N TYR A 51 -2.55 -4.06 7.35
CA TYR A 51 -2.56 -2.73 6.75
C TYR A 51 -3.97 -2.32 6.31
N ARG A 52 -4.69 -3.18 5.59
CA ARG A 52 -6.10 -2.96 5.22
C ARG A 52 -7.00 -2.77 6.43
N LYS A 53 -6.83 -3.62 7.45
CA LYS A 53 -7.65 -3.58 8.67
C LYS A 53 -7.44 -2.28 9.44
N GLU A 54 -6.20 -1.84 9.58
CA GLU A 54 -5.86 -0.55 10.20
C GLU A 54 -6.42 0.63 9.39
N TYR A 55 -6.33 0.57 8.05
CA TYR A 55 -6.90 1.60 7.17
C TYR A 55 -8.42 1.72 7.33
N LYS A 56 -9.14 0.60 7.27
CA LYS A 56 -10.61 0.59 7.48
C LYS A 56 -11.00 1.02 8.89
N LYS A 57 -10.24 0.61 9.91
CA LYS A 57 -10.52 0.94 11.32
C LYS A 57 -10.31 2.42 11.61
N LYS A 58 -9.33 3.08 10.97
CA LYS A 58 -9.01 4.49 11.22
C LYS A 58 -9.95 5.49 10.55
N GLY A 59 -10.94 5.07 9.76
CA GLY A 59 -11.83 6.01 9.07
C GLY A 59 -11.06 7.03 8.23
N TRP A 60 -9.90 6.62 7.72
CA TRP A 60 -8.99 7.52 7.04
C TRP A 60 -9.45 7.66 5.59
N ASN A 61 -10.17 8.73 5.28
CA ASN A 61 -10.27 9.24 3.90
C ASN A 61 -8.87 9.65 3.49
N ALA A 62 -8.04 8.72 3.02
CA ALA A 62 -6.64 8.98 2.75
C ALA A 62 -6.52 9.90 1.52
N PRO A 63 -6.13 11.17 1.70
CA PRO A 63 -5.79 12.01 0.57
C PRO A 63 -4.42 11.53 0.06
N PHE A 64 -4.33 11.35 -1.26
CA PHE A 64 -3.13 11.18 -2.07
C PHE A 64 -1.81 11.14 -1.26
N MET A 65 -1.34 9.94 -0.91
CA MET A 65 -0.15 9.76 -0.09
C MET A 65 1.10 10.08 -0.95
N ASN A 66 1.65 11.29 -0.82
CA ASN A 66 2.98 11.62 -1.35
C ASN A 66 4.04 10.91 -0.48
N TRP A 67 4.55 9.81 -1.01
CA TRP A 67 5.57 8.98 -0.38
C TRP A 67 7.00 9.54 -0.48
N THR A 68 7.21 10.68 -1.14
CA THR A 68 8.51 11.35 -1.21
C THR A 68 8.80 12.22 0.01
N GLU A 69 7.77 12.59 0.80
CA GLU A 69 7.93 13.58 1.87
C GLU A 69 7.49 13.13 3.27
N LYS A 70 7.02 11.88 3.45
CA LYS A 70 6.53 11.37 4.75
C LYS A 70 5.56 12.36 5.45
N LYS A 71 4.67 13.01 4.69
CA LYS A 71 3.64 13.90 5.24
C LYS A 71 2.28 13.65 4.58
N ILE A 72 1.24 13.70 5.41
CA ILE A 72 -0.17 13.66 5.00
C ILE A 72 -0.47 15.02 4.35
N ILE A 73 -0.77 15.05 3.05
CA ILE A 73 -1.19 16.28 2.35
C ILE A 73 -2.72 16.28 2.33
N PRO A 74 -3.43 17.08 3.14
CA PRO A 74 -4.85 17.31 2.92
C PRO A 74 -5.02 17.99 1.56
N PHE A 75 -6.11 17.68 0.87
CA PHE A 75 -6.43 17.88 -0.55
C PHE A 75 -6.30 19.29 -1.17
N LEU A 76 -5.49 20.21 -0.64
CA LEU A 76 -5.34 21.56 -1.16
C LEU A 76 -3.89 22.03 -1.01
N CYS A 77 -3.15 21.96 -2.12
CA CYS A 77 -2.10 22.92 -2.50
C CYS A 77 -1.69 22.61 -3.95
N ILE A 78 -2.56 22.98 -4.90
CA ILE A 78 -2.10 23.45 -6.20
C ILE A 78 -1.53 24.84 -5.92
N PHE A 79 -0.22 24.98 -5.79
CA PHE A 79 0.59 26.18 -6.10
C PHE A 79 2.06 25.84 -5.95
#